data_AF-A0A6N7LVF4-F1
#
_entry.id   AF-A0A6N7LVF4-F1
#
_cell.length_a   1.000
_cell.length_b   1.000
_cell.length_c   1.000
_cell.angle_alpha   90.00
_cell.angle_beta   90.00
_cell.angle_gamma   90.00
#
_symmetry.space_group_name_H-M   'P 1'
#
loop_
_entity.id
_entity.type
_entity.pdbx_description
1 polymer ?
#
loop_
_entity_poly.entity_id
_entity_poly.type
_entity_poly.pdbx_seq_one_letter_code
_entity_poly.pdbx_strand_id
1 'polypeptide(L)'
;MKMKIQHLATLALLGASGLTMADEVIQDDLIVSGGAPFSSGSACIGADCIEGEEFGFDVLKLKSASPQIYFNDTSNSASFPSTDWRVGVTDGASSLPAAFFIMNATSSTYTLQISPEGDVALGAGAVSVADAVSVGAPGSERRITHVADGIDDTDAVTVGQFNTYAASVDTTAMDASIAKLQDRINDLSARLSVLAEEE
;
A
#
# COMPACT_ATOMS: atom_id res chain seq x y z
N MET A 1 -58.51 -70.83 -24.44
CA MET A 1 -57.41 -71.59 -23.80
C MET A 1 -56.46 -70.58 -23.18
N LYS A 2 -56.15 -70.73 -21.88
CA LYS A 2 -55.36 -69.80 -21.04
C LYS A 2 -53.92 -69.65 -21.55
N MET A 3 -53.29 -68.47 -21.41
CA MET A 3 -52.06 -68.27 -20.61
C MET A 3 -51.67 -66.77 -20.51
N LYS A 4 -51.46 -66.30 -19.27
CA LYS A 4 -50.74 -65.05 -18.91
C LYS A 4 -49.24 -65.21 -19.22
N ILE A 5 -48.51 -64.11 -19.42
CA ILE A 5 -47.21 -63.82 -18.77
C ILE A 5 -46.90 -62.32 -18.92
N GLN A 6 -46.67 -61.68 -17.78
CA GLN A 6 -46.19 -60.31 -17.56
C GLN A 6 -44.70 -60.19 -17.90
N HIS A 7 -44.19 -58.95 -17.82
CA HIS A 7 -42.78 -58.50 -17.69
C HIS A 7 -42.33 -57.69 -18.91
N LEU A 8 -41.67 -56.54 -18.79
CA LEU A 8 -41.34 -55.64 -17.69
C LEU A 8 -40.76 -54.43 -18.45
N ALA A 9 -41.40 -53.27 -18.41
CA ALA A 9 -40.88 -52.09 -19.11
C ALA A 9 -39.70 -51.53 -18.29
N THR A 10 -38.49 -51.97 -18.61
CA THR A 10 -37.26 -51.42 -18.02
C THR A 10 -36.96 -50.09 -18.71
N LEU A 11 -37.47 -49.01 -18.12
CA LEU A 11 -37.05 -47.65 -18.44
C LEU A 11 -35.61 -47.50 -17.91
N ALA A 12 -34.64 -47.55 -18.80
CA ALA A 12 -33.24 -47.27 -18.47
C ALA A 12 -33.15 -45.80 -18.04
N LEU A 13 -33.14 -45.57 -16.73
CA LEU A 13 -32.81 -44.30 -16.13
C LEU A 13 -31.35 -44.00 -16.53
N LEU A 14 -31.14 -43.16 -17.55
CA LEU A 14 -29.86 -42.47 -17.73
C LEU A 14 -29.70 -41.57 -16.51
N GLY A 15 -29.16 -42.14 -15.43
CA GLY A 15 -28.78 -41.42 -14.24
C GLY A 15 -27.75 -40.37 -14.65
N ALA A 16 -28.15 -39.10 -14.62
CA ALA A 16 -27.23 -38.00 -14.69
C ALA A 16 -26.18 -38.21 -13.61
N SER A 17 -24.98 -38.60 -14.01
CA SER A 17 -23.82 -38.66 -13.13
C SER A 17 -23.52 -37.22 -12.74
N GLY A 18 -24.05 -36.79 -11.59
CA GLY A 18 -23.64 -35.53 -11.00
C GLY A 18 -22.12 -35.59 -10.84
N LEU A 19 -21.42 -34.61 -11.40
CA LEU A 19 -19.98 -34.47 -11.17
C LEU A 19 -19.77 -34.25 -9.68
N THR A 20 -19.28 -35.27 -8.97
CA THR A 20 -18.86 -35.12 -7.58
C THR A 20 -17.54 -34.38 -7.59
N MET A 21 -17.55 -33.11 -7.22
CA MET A 21 -16.33 -32.34 -7.01
C MET A 21 -15.86 -32.65 -5.58
N ALA A 22 -14.96 -33.62 -5.44
CA ALA A 22 -14.22 -33.83 -4.20
C ALA A 22 -13.03 -32.85 -4.15
N ASP A 23 -12.62 -32.46 -2.95
CA ASP A 23 -11.37 -31.72 -2.76
C ASP A 23 -10.17 -32.61 -3.15
N GLU A 24 -9.18 -32.03 -3.82
CA GLU A 24 -7.95 -32.72 -4.17
C GLU A 24 -6.90 -32.46 -3.07
N VAL A 25 -6.66 -33.47 -2.24
CA VAL A 25 -5.66 -33.39 -1.17
C VAL A 25 -4.37 -34.04 -1.64
N ILE A 26 -3.35 -33.23 -1.83
CA ILE A 26 -1.98 -33.68 -2.12
C ILE A 26 -1.27 -33.87 -0.76
N GLN A 27 -0.97 -35.12 -0.40
CA GLN A 27 -0.40 -35.47 0.91
C GLN A 27 1.09 -35.10 1.07
N ASP A 28 1.70 -34.62 0.00
CA ASP A 28 3.10 -34.21 -0.08
C ASP A 28 3.20 -32.93 -0.92
N ASP A 29 4.42 -32.46 -1.18
CA ASP A 29 4.67 -31.25 -1.96
C ASP A 29 4.08 -31.34 -3.39
N LEU A 30 3.32 -30.32 -3.80
CA LEU A 30 2.96 -30.12 -5.20
C LEU A 30 4.14 -29.49 -5.95
N ILE A 31 4.96 -30.32 -6.58
CA ILE A 31 6.04 -29.87 -7.47
C ILE A 31 5.54 -29.90 -8.91
N VAL A 32 5.20 -28.73 -9.46
CA VAL A 32 4.99 -28.60 -10.90
C VAL A 32 6.38 -28.58 -11.55
N SER A 33 6.70 -29.60 -12.34
CA SER A 33 7.92 -29.64 -13.13
C SER A 33 7.55 -29.60 -14.61
N GLY A 34 8.16 -28.70 -15.37
CA GLY A 34 7.96 -28.67 -16.81
C GLY A 34 8.91 -29.64 -17.51
N GLY A 35 8.51 -30.16 -18.68
CA GLY A 35 9.34 -31.05 -19.50
C GLY A 35 10.13 -30.29 -20.59
N ALA A 36 11.45 -30.19 -20.44
CA ALA A 36 12.50 -29.78 -21.41
C ALA A 36 12.31 -28.52 -22.30
N PRO A 37 13.40 -27.94 -22.83
CA PRO A 37 14.33 -27.05 -22.11
C PRO A 37 13.75 -25.65 -21.78
N PHE A 38 12.48 -25.37 -22.10
CA PHE A 38 11.82 -24.09 -21.81
C PHE A 38 10.53 -24.21 -20.98
N SER A 39 10.16 -25.44 -20.60
CA SER A 39 9.01 -25.70 -19.75
C SER A 39 9.37 -25.41 -18.29
N SER A 40 9.15 -24.17 -17.85
CA SER A 40 9.14 -23.84 -16.42
C SER A 40 8.00 -24.61 -15.75
N GLY A 41 8.26 -25.17 -14.58
CA GLY A 41 7.20 -25.73 -13.76
C GLY A 41 6.27 -24.61 -13.30
N SER A 42 5.13 -24.44 -13.96
CA SER A 42 4.26 -23.26 -13.75
C SER A 42 2.83 -23.65 -13.39
N ALA A 43 2.24 -22.91 -12.46
CA ALA A 43 0.87 -23.11 -12.01
C ALA A 43 0.00 -21.87 -12.31
N CYS A 44 -1.24 -22.09 -12.73
CA CYS A 44 -2.26 -21.05 -12.81
C CYS A 44 -3.33 -21.32 -11.75
N ILE A 45 -3.62 -20.33 -10.91
CA ILE A 45 -4.65 -20.40 -9.87
C ILE A 45 -5.65 -19.26 -10.04
N GLY A 46 -6.94 -19.60 -10.06
CA GLY A 46 -8.04 -18.63 -10.13
C GLY A 46 -9.08 -18.98 -11.20
N ALA A 47 -10.22 -18.29 -11.15
CA ALA A 47 -11.38 -18.59 -12.00
C ALA A 47 -11.14 -18.32 -13.50
N ASP A 48 -10.16 -17.47 -13.82
CA ASP A 48 -9.86 -17.06 -15.20
C ASP A 48 -8.66 -17.84 -15.80
N CYS A 49 -8.21 -18.91 -15.13
CA CYS A 49 -7.24 -19.85 -15.69
C CYS A 49 -7.87 -20.67 -16.82
N ILE A 50 -7.11 -20.91 -17.89
CA ILE A 50 -7.56 -21.69 -19.05
C ILE A 50 -6.68 -22.91 -19.30
N GLU A 51 -7.23 -23.89 -20.00
CA GLU A 51 -6.46 -25.04 -20.48
C GLU A 51 -5.45 -24.58 -21.55
N GLY A 52 -4.21 -25.09 -21.46
CA GLY A 52 -3.14 -24.70 -22.37
C GLY A 52 -2.58 -23.29 -22.13
N GLU A 53 -2.68 -22.76 -20.90
CA GLU A 53 -2.11 -21.46 -20.51
C GLU A 53 -0.63 -21.35 -20.91
N GLU A 54 -0.29 -20.27 -21.61
CA GLU A 54 1.09 -19.95 -21.96
C GLU A 54 1.74 -19.16 -20.81
N PHE A 55 2.77 -19.72 -20.18
CA PHE A 55 3.38 -19.12 -19.00
C PHE A 55 4.56 -18.18 -19.28
N GLY A 56 5.21 -18.28 -20.44
CA GLY A 56 6.45 -17.54 -20.68
C GLY A 56 7.49 -17.82 -19.59
N PHE A 57 7.95 -16.77 -18.90
CA PHE A 57 8.88 -16.88 -17.76
C PHE A 57 8.17 -16.92 -16.39
N ASP A 58 6.84 -16.85 -16.34
CA ASP A 58 6.09 -16.81 -15.09
C ASP A 58 5.96 -18.21 -14.48
N VAL A 59 6.28 -18.33 -13.19
CA VAL A 59 6.17 -19.59 -12.43
C VAL A 59 4.78 -19.74 -11.81
N LEU A 60 4.12 -18.64 -11.46
CA LEU A 60 2.78 -18.64 -10.88
C LEU A 60 1.96 -17.52 -11.48
N LYS A 61 0.81 -17.87 -12.06
CA LYS A 61 -0.20 -16.90 -12.50
C LYS A 61 -1.41 -16.97 -11.58
N LEU A 62 -1.80 -15.82 -11.04
CA LEU A 62 -3.07 -15.67 -10.33
C LEU A 62 -4.04 -14.93 -11.24
N LYS A 63 -5.11 -15.61 -11.69
CA LYS A 63 -6.05 -15.07 -12.68
C LYS A 63 -7.46 -14.97 -12.11
N SER A 64 -7.84 -13.75 -11.76
CA SER A 64 -9.21 -13.31 -11.43
C SER A 64 -9.30 -11.80 -11.65
N ALA A 65 -10.50 -11.20 -11.52
CA ALA A 65 -10.66 -9.73 -11.57
C ALA A 65 -9.90 -8.98 -10.45
N SER A 66 -9.60 -9.64 -9.33
CA SER A 66 -8.85 -9.04 -8.21
C SER A 66 -8.04 -10.12 -7.47
N PRO A 67 -6.92 -10.59 -8.06
CA PRO A 67 -6.17 -11.72 -7.54
C PRO A 67 -5.50 -11.36 -6.21
N GLN A 68 -5.66 -12.25 -5.23
CA GLN A 68 -5.24 -12.02 -3.85
C GLN A 68 -4.65 -13.30 -3.25
N ILE A 69 -3.61 -13.15 -2.44
CA ILE A 69 -3.05 -14.18 -1.59
C ILE A 69 -3.46 -13.84 -0.15
N TYR A 70 -4.15 -14.77 0.50
CA TYR A 70 -4.59 -14.64 1.89
C TYR A 70 -3.68 -15.45 2.81
N PHE A 71 -3.04 -14.76 3.75
CA PHE A 71 -2.22 -15.36 4.80
C PHE A 71 -3.10 -15.45 6.05
N ASN A 72 -3.70 -16.63 6.23
CA ASN A 72 -4.56 -16.95 7.36
C ASN A 72 -3.72 -17.44 8.54
N ASP A 73 -3.67 -16.67 9.61
CA ASP A 73 -3.06 -17.09 10.86
C ASP A 73 -4.03 -17.97 11.65
N THR A 74 -3.79 -19.27 11.64
CA THR A 74 -4.65 -20.25 12.35
C THR A 74 -4.23 -20.45 13.81
N SER A 75 -3.31 -19.65 14.34
CA SER A 75 -2.92 -19.74 15.74
C SER A 75 -4.11 -19.40 16.65
N ASN A 76 -4.29 -20.20 17.70
CA ASN A 76 -5.45 -20.13 18.59
C ASN A 76 -5.06 -19.94 20.07
N SER A 77 -3.77 -19.66 20.31
CA SER A 77 -3.24 -19.37 21.64
C SER A 77 -3.12 -17.87 21.82
N ALA A 78 -3.49 -17.37 22.99
CA ALA A 78 -3.36 -15.96 23.35
C ALA A 78 -1.89 -15.45 23.34
N SER A 79 -0.91 -16.36 23.30
CA SER A 79 0.52 -16.02 23.23
C SER A 79 1.01 -15.72 21.81
N PHE A 80 0.23 -16.03 20.78
CA PHE A 80 0.58 -15.74 19.39
C PHE A 80 -0.34 -14.64 18.84
N PRO A 81 0.19 -13.65 18.10
CA PRO A 81 -0.65 -12.75 17.33
C PRO A 81 -1.52 -13.56 16.37
N SER A 82 -2.81 -13.22 16.25
CA SER A 82 -3.75 -13.85 15.30
C SER A 82 -4.04 -12.90 14.13
N THR A 83 -3.00 -12.25 13.61
CA THR A 83 -3.15 -11.20 12.59
C THR A 83 -3.05 -11.80 11.20
N ASP A 84 -4.14 -11.70 10.47
CA ASP A 84 -4.22 -12.13 9.08
C ASP A 84 -3.71 -11.05 8.15
N TRP A 85 -3.03 -11.46 7.09
CA TRP A 85 -2.52 -10.57 6.07
C TRP A 85 -3.04 -10.94 4.71
N ARG A 86 -3.06 -9.95 3.82
CA ARG A 86 -3.46 -10.15 2.44
C ARG A 86 -2.61 -9.28 1.54
N VAL A 87 -2.15 -9.89 0.45
CA VAL A 87 -1.45 -9.21 -0.63
C VAL A 87 -2.29 -9.38 -1.88
N GLY A 88 -2.48 -8.31 -2.65
CA GLY A 88 -3.34 -8.41 -3.82
C GLY A 88 -3.20 -7.25 -4.78
N VAL A 89 -3.84 -7.46 -5.93
CA VAL A 89 -4.08 -6.43 -6.93
C VAL A 89 -5.59 -6.29 -7.11
N THR A 90 -6.05 -5.06 -7.25
CA THR A 90 -7.44 -4.74 -7.59
C THR A 90 -7.46 -3.75 -8.75
N ASP A 91 -8.40 -3.93 -9.66
CA ASP A 91 -8.70 -3.02 -10.77
C ASP A 91 -9.70 -1.92 -10.38
N GLY A 92 -10.11 -1.92 -9.10
CA GLY A 92 -11.04 -0.96 -8.53
C GLY A 92 -12.52 -1.22 -8.81
N ALA A 93 -12.88 -2.42 -9.28
CA ALA A 93 -14.26 -2.79 -9.61
C ALA A 93 -15.23 -2.91 -8.41
N SER A 94 -14.80 -2.64 -7.17
CA SER A 94 -15.62 -2.85 -5.96
C SER A 94 -15.36 -1.84 -4.84
N SER A 95 -15.49 -0.54 -5.14
CA SER A 95 -15.39 0.59 -4.18
C SER A 95 -14.01 0.84 -3.55
N LEU A 96 -13.01 0.11 -4.00
CA LEU A 96 -11.60 0.31 -3.66
C LEU A 96 -10.89 0.93 -4.85
N PRO A 97 -9.89 1.82 -4.66
CA PRO A 97 -9.05 2.30 -5.76
C PRO A 97 -8.29 1.13 -6.38
N ALA A 98 -8.06 1.17 -7.70
CA ALA A 98 -7.13 0.25 -8.34
C ALA A 98 -5.76 0.37 -7.66
N ALA A 99 -5.16 -0.76 -7.26
CA ALA A 99 -3.90 -0.75 -6.54
C ALA A 99 -3.26 -2.14 -6.46
N PHE A 100 -1.93 -2.17 -6.33
CA PHE A 100 -1.23 -3.22 -5.60
C PHE A 100 -1.25 -2.88 -4.12
N PHE A 101 -1.52 -3.86 -3.26
CA PHE A 101 -1.65 -3.60 -1.83
C PHE A 101 -1.16 -4.73 -0.93
N ILE A 102 -0.78 -4.32 0.29
CA ILE A 102 -0.64 -5.20 1.46
C ILE A 102 -1.57 -4.66 2.53
N MET A 103 -2.41 -5.52 3.09
CA MET A 103 -3.34 -5.14 4.14
C MET A 103 -3.34 -6.13 5.30
N ASN A 104 -3.56 -5.59 6.48
CA ASN A 104 -3.96 -6.36 7.65
C ASN A 104 -5.44 -6.71 7.48
N ALA A 105 -5.72 -7.98 7.19
CA ALA A 105 -7.07 -8.44 6.89
C ALA A 105 -7.95 -8.51 8.14
N THR A 106 -7.37 -8.77 9.32
CA THR A 106 -8.11 -8.76 10.60
C THR A 106 -8.71 -7.39 10.90
N SER A 107 -7.96 -6.31 10.62
CA SER A 107 -8.39 -4.92 10.85
C SER A 107 -8.88 -4.20 9.58
N SER A 108 -8.90 -4.88 8.44
CA SER A 108 -9.20 -4.31 7.12
C SER A 108 -8.43 -3.01 6.81
N THR A 109 -7.17 -2.94 7.25
CA THR A 109 -6.34 -1.73 7.14
C THR A 109 -5.20 -1.95 6.15
N TYR A 110 -5.10 -1.10 5.13
CA TYR A 110 -3.98 -1.08 4.21
C TYR A 110 -2.71 -0.60 4.92
N THR A 111 -1.62 -1.36 4.79
CA THR A 111 -0.28 -0.97 5.26
C THR A 111 0.64 -0.53 4.13
N LEU A 112 0.33 -0.94 2.90
CA LEU A 112 0.96 -0.47 1.68
C LEU A 112 -0.11 -0.44 0.60
N GLN A 113 -0.18 0.66 -0.13
CA GLN A 113 -0.97 0.78 -1.34
C GLN A 113 -0.14 1.50 -2.39
N ILE A 114 -0.12 0.98 -3.61
CA ILE A 114 0.54 1.58 -4.77
C ILE A 114 -0.51 1.67 -5.88
N SER A 115 -0.84 2.88 -6.32
CA SER A 115 -1.80 3.09 -7.41
C SER A 115 -1.16 2.83 -8.78
N PRO A 116 -1.96 2.57 -9.83
CA PRO A 116 -1.48 2.52 -11.22
C PRO A 116 -0.78 3.80 -11.68
N GLU A 117 -1.14 4.95 -11.09
CA GLU A 117 -0.57 6.26 -11.38
C GLU A 117 0.78 6.49 -10.70
N GLY A 118 1.17 5.63 -9.74
CA GLY A 118 2.45 5.67 -9.05
C GLY A 118 2.40 6.28 -7.64
N ASP A 119 1.23 6.66 -7.15
CA ASP A 119 1.03 7.16 -5.79
C ASP A 119 1.28 6.04 -4.78
N VAL A 120 1.90 6.38 -3.65
CA VAL A 120 2.22 5.41 -2.60
C VAL A 120 1.63 5.86 -1.27
N ALA A 121 0.82 5.00 -0.65
CA ALA A 121 0.45 5.13 0.76
C ALA A 121 1.20 4.08 1.58
N LEU A 122 2.12 4.54 2.43
CA LEU A 122 3.00 3.71 3.25
C LEU A 122 2.67 3.83 4.74
N GLY A 123 2.28 2.71 5.34
CA GLY A 123 1.93 2.58 6.74
C GLY A 123 0.44 2.36 6.96
N ALA A 124 0.09 1.68 8.06
CA ALA A 124 -1.28 1.31 8.40
C ALA A 124 -2.23 2.53 8.42
N GLY A 125 -3.19 2.57 7.50
CA GLY A 125 -4.17 3.67 7.41
C GLY A 125 -3.59 4.97 6.85
N ALA A 126 -2.43 4.93 6.17
CA ALA A 126 -1.99 6.04 5.34
C ALA A 126 -3.00 6.28 4.20
N VAL A 127 -3.20 7.55 3.83
CA VAL A 127 -4.11 7.95 2.77
C VAL A 127 -3.31 8.30 1.52
N SER A 128 -3.71 7.75 0.37
CA SER A 128 -3.06 8.05 -0.91
C SER A 128 -3.21 9.53 -1.28
N VAL A 129 -2.14 10.10 -1.83
CA VAL A 129 -2.06 11.49 -2.31
C VAL A 129 -1.44 11.44 -3.70
N ALA A 130 -2.08 12.11 -4.66
CA ALA A 130 -1.62 12.15 -6.05
C ALA A 130 -0.18 12.65 -6.16
N ASP A 131 0.63 11.97 -6.97
CA ASP A 131 2.04 12.22 -7.23
C ASP A 131 2.92 12.25 -5.97
N ALA A 132 2.57 11.49 -4.93
CA ALA A 132 3.27 11.52 -3.65
C ALA A 132 3.46 10.15 -2.97
N VAL A 133 4.49 10.09 -2.12
CA VAL A 133 4.65 9.04 -1.10
C VAL A 133 4.07 9.57 0.22
N SER A 134 2.83 9.21 0.51
CA SER A 134 2.17 9.51 1.78
C SER A 134 2.59 8.50 2.84
N VAL A 135 3.08 8.97 3.98
CA VAL A 135 3.46 8.13 5.13
C VAL A 135 2.41 8.10 6.24
N GLY A 136 1.24 8.72 6.02
CA GLY A 136 0.25 8.93 7.07
C GLY A 136 -1.09 9.44 6.56
N ALA A 137 -1.88 9.99 7.48
CA ALA A 137 -3.15 10.65 7.19
C ALA A 137 -3.22 11.95 8.01
N PRO A 138 -4.09 12.91 7.66
CA PRO A 138 -4.29 14.12 8.46
C PRO A 138 -4.59 13.78 9.93
N GLY A 139 -3.78 14.30 10.85
CA GLY A 139 -3.87 14.02 12.29
C GLY A 139 -3.31 12.66 12.72
N SER A 140 -2.66 11.92 11.82
CA SER A 140 -1.97 10.64 12.05
C SER A 140 -0.70 10.58 11.20
N GLU A 141 0.07 11.67 11.21
CA GLU A 141 1.35 11.78 10.54
C GLU A 141 2.41 10.90 11.21
N ARG A 142 3.36 10.43 10.41
CA ARG A 142 4.48 9.61 10.89
C ARG A 142 5.79 10.35 10.75
N ARG A 143 6.70 10.09 11.68
CA ARG A 143 8.09 10.53 11.54
C ARG A 143 8.82 9.62 10.57
N ILE A 144 9.67 10.20 9.75
CA ILE A 144 10.70 9.48 8.99
C ILE A 144 12.00 9.65 9.77
N THR A 145 12.53 8.54 10.29
CA THR A 145 13.72 8.54 11.17
C THR A 145 14.89 7.86 10.48
N HIS A 146 16.12 8.17 10.91
CA HIS A 146 17.36 7.68 10.31
C HIS A 146 17.57 8.17 8.86
N VAL A 147 17.18 9.41 8.60
CA VAL A 147 17.44 10.11 7.33
C VAL A 147 18.81 10.76 7.42
N ALA A 148 19.67 10.49 6.45
CA ALA A 148 20.96 11.17 6.32
C ALA A 148 20.75 12.62 5.87
N ASP A 149 21.71 13.50 6.17
CA ASP A 149 21.66 14.90 5.72
C ASP A 149 21.67 14.99 4.19
N GLY A 150 20.80 15.83 3.64
CA GLY A 150 20.67 16.05 2.20
C GLY A 150 21.91 16.74 1.62
N ILE A 151 22.25 16.40 0.38
CA ILE A 151 23.42 16.89 -0.36
C ILE A 151 22.98 17.63 -1.62
N ASP A 152 22.06 17.04 -2.40
CA ASP A 152 21.54 17.63 -3.64
C ASP A 152 20.29 18.47 -3.37
N ASP A 153 19.94 19.37 -4.31
CA ASP A 153 18.81 20.30 -4.17
C ASP A 153 17.44 19.61 -4.00
N THR A 154 17.34 18.33 -4.38
CA THR A 154 16.12 17.51 -4.30
C THR A 154 16.08 16.59 -3.08
N ASP A 155 17.07 16.65 -2.19
CA ASP A 155 17.12 15.80 -1.01
C ASP A 155 16.22 16.33 0.13
N ALA A 156 15.75 15.42 0.96
CA ALA A 156 15.04 15.79 2.19
C ALA A 156 16.02 16.43 3.20
N VAL A 157 15.60 17.55 3.79
CA VAL A 157 16.37 18.24 4.84
C VAL A 157 16.11 17.60 6.20
N THR A 158 17.15 17.32 6.97
CA THR A 158 17.01 16.80 8.34
C THR A 158 16.83 17.93 9.36
N VAL A 159 16.35 17.58 10.57
CA VAL A 159 16.26 18.54 11.69
C VAL A 159 17.65 19.06 12.09
N GLY A 160 18.72 18.28 11.89
CA GLY A 160 20.10 18.70 12.16
C GLY A 160 20.57 19.83 11.24
N GLN A 161 20.29 19.70 9.94
CA GLN A 161 20.57 20.75 8.94
C GLN A 161 19.73 22.01 9.22
N PHE A 162 18.45 21.85 9.56
CA PHE A 162 17.58 22.98 9.91
C PHE A 162 18.09 23.76 11.14
N ASN A 163 18.51 23.07 12.20
CA ASN A 163 19.05 23.73 13.40
C ASN A 163 20.37 24.45 13.12
N THR A 164 21.23 23.89 12.28
CA THR A 164 22.47 24.56 11.82
C THR A 164 22.15 25.83 11.05
N TYR A 165 21.17 25.77 10.14
CA TYR A 165 20.70 26.95 9.42
C TYR A 165 20.11 28.00 10.37
N ALA A 166 19.23 27.60 11.29
CA ALA A 166 18.62 28.51 12.26
C ALA A 166 19.66 29.22 13.14
N ALA A 167 20.72 28.52 13.55
CA ALA A 167 21.82 29.11 14.32
C ALA A 167 22.69 30.09 13.50
N SER A 168 22.68 29.98 12.17
CA SER A 168 23.40 30.89 11.27
C SER A 168 22.67 32.22 11.02
N VAL A 169 21.39 32.31 11.39
CA VAL A 169 20.60 33.53 11.25
C VAL A 169 21.03 34.54 12.33
N ASP A 170 21.95 35.43 11.97
CA ASP A 170 22.45 36.49 12.85
C ASP A 170 21.66 37.80 12.66
N THR A 171 20.91 38.20 13.70
CA THR A 171 20.13 39.46 13.71
C THR A 171 20.94 40.65 14.26
N THR A 172 22.17 40.45 14.73
CA THR A 172 22.95 41.47 15.43
C THR A 172 23.17 42.72 14.58
N ALA A 173 23.44 42.55 13.28
CA ALA A 173 23.60 43.67 12.35
C ALA A 173 22.30 44.45 12.13
N MET A 174 21.15 43.76 12.15
CA MET A 174 19.84 44.40 12.07
C MET A 174 19.53 45.16 13.37
N ASP A 175 19.79 44.55 14.52
CA ASP A 175 19.59 45.18 15.85
C ASP A 175 20.44 46.45 15.98
N ALA A 176 21.70 46.41 15.53
CA ALA A 176 22.56 47.59 15.49
C ALA A 176 22.03 48.69 14.57
N SER A 177 21.44 48.31 13.43
CA SER A 177 20.83 49.27 12.51
C SER A 177 19.57 49.90 13.10
N ILE A 178 18.76 49.11 13.83
CA ILE A 178 17.58 49.59 14.55
C ILE A 178 17.97 50.58 15.65
N ALA A 179 19.00 50.26 16.44
CA ALA A 179 19.51 51.17 17.47
C ALA A 179 19.91 52.53 16.88
N LYS A 180 20.63 52.54 15.76
CA LYS A 180 21.01 53.79 15.06
C LYS A 180 19.82 54.59 14.56
N LEU A 181 18.76 53.91 14.10
CA LEU A 181 17.53 54.59 13.68
C LEU A 181 16.79 55.19 14.88
N GLN A 182 16.75 54.48 16.02
CA GLN A 182 16.20 55.00 17.27
C GLN A 182 16.97 56.25 17.73
N ASP A 183 18.29 56.24 17.65
CA ASP A 183 19.12 57.41 17.96
C ASP A 183 18.77 58.61 17.07
N ARG A 184 18.64 58.39 15.75
CA ARG A 184 18.24 59.45 14.80
C ARG A 184 16.84 59.99 15.06
N ILE A 185 15.89 59.15 15.46
CA ILE A 185 14.53 59.58 15.82
C ILE A 185 14.55 60.42 17.09
N ASN A 186 15.30 59.99 18.11
CA ASN A 186 15.43 60.73 19.36
C ASN A 186 16.08 62.11 19.14
N ASP A 187 17.13 62.18 18.31
CA ASP A 187 17.75 63.44 17.90
C ASP A 187 16.76 64.37 17.18
N LEU A 188 16.01 63.85 16.20
CA LEU A 188 14.98 64.61 15.48
C LEU A 188 13.89 65.13 16.43
N SER A 189 13.43 64.30 17.38
CA SER A 189 12.43 64.68 18.37
C SER A 189 12.93 65.81 19.28
N ALA A 190 14.19 65.75 19.72
CA ALA A 190 14.79 66.78 20.54
C ALA A 190 14.89 68.11 19.79
N ARG A 191 15.34 68.07 18.52
CA ARG A 191 15.43 69.27 17.66
C ARG A 191 14.06 69.89 17.39
N LEU A 192 13.02 69.07 17.22
CA LEU A 192 11.65 69.56 17.04
C LEU A 192 11.13 70.25 18.32
N SER A 193 11.45 69.72 19.50
CA SER A 193 11.07 70.33 20.78
C SER A 193 11.65 71.74 20.92
N VAL A 194 12.93 71.91 20.57
CA VAL A 194 13.59 73.23 20.61
C VAL A 194 12.90 74.22 19.68
N LEU A 195 12.59 73.82 18.44
CA LEU A 195 11.91 74.70 17.48
C LEU A 195 10.50 75.11 17.94
N ALA A 196 9.78 74.21 18.63
CA ALA A 196 8.44 74.49 19.13
C ALA A 196 8.42 75.48 20.32
N GLU A 197 9.56 75.67 21.00
CA GLU A 197 9.71 76.63 22.11
C GLU A 197 10.17 78.03 21.63
N GLU A 198 10.58 78.17 20.36
CA GLU A 198 11.07 79.43 19.77
C GLU A 198 9.98 80.26 19.04
N GLU A 199 8.73 79.78 18.94
CA GLU A 199 7.53 80.53 18.48
C GLU A 199 6.69 81.07 19.66
#